data_AF-A0A968MT73-F1
#
_entry.id   AF-A0A968MT73-F1
#
_cell.length_a   1.000
_cell.length_b   1.000
_cell.length_c   1.000
_cell.angle_alpha   90.00
_cell.angle_beta   90.00
_cell.angle_gamma   90.00
#
_symmetry.space_group_name_H-M   'P 1'
#
loop_
_entity.id
_entity.type
_entity.pdbx_description
1 polymer ?
#
loop_
_entity_poly.entity_id
_entity_poly.type
_entity_poly.pdbx_seq_one_letter_code
_entity_poly.pdbx_strand_id
1 'polypeptide(L)'
;METKKPEFWHVKKAHSPIQVPISNIDAFKSGTPILIPVINRYDFTNLNDIKIIWATARATGAINNANIAPRSKGVLSIPANNWQLGDTISLRFLTRENQIIDVYTLLLGHKEVAFSYTKNEALVKTETPDNYIVKTNRFEYCINKKTGLFDAILFDKDTLINNGPFLNFTAMVPCHEVFYNKCPITKWNSENWKLIKLRTEITPTQIKFITSGSMDSIKVNFEYLIRSGGIFSIGYEIENPSSWQIQEAGLMFNIPDKFSKISWDKNSLWNSYPQNHIGRPVGQSLLYNTGAAEMYRNTPAHDWSMDSKCGYFYFGPEGTNKKFTDLINDVKCLKTNINFYNVFTIIVIKGYVLKLKEM
;
A
#
# COMPACT_ATOMS: atom_id res chain seq x y z
N MET A 1 -15.44 -26.47 -2.56
CA MET A 1 -15.45 -25.28 -3.45
C MET A 1 -14.03 -24.76 -3.52
N GLU A 2 -13.46 -24.64 -4.71
CA GLU A 2 -12.11 -24.07 -4.86
C GLU A 2 -12.14 -22.56 -4.55
N THR A 3 -11.30 -22.12 -3.63
CA THR A 3 -11.07 -20.69 -3.37
C THR A 3 -10.41 -20.07 -4.61
N LYS A 4 -11.05 -19.05 -5.21
CA LYS A 4 -10.51 -18.38 -6.38
C LYS A 4 -9.20 -17.68 -6.04
N LYS A 5 -8.14 -18.01 -6.77
CA LYS A 5 -6.85 -17.32 -6.64
C LYS A 5 -6.91 -15.91 -7.21
N PRO A 6 -6.02 -14.99 -6.79
CA PRO A 6 -6.02 -13.59 -7.26
C PRO A 6 -5.98 -13.45 -8.79
N GLU A 7 -5.29 -14.34 -9.50
CA GLU A 7 -5.13 -14.30 -10.96
C GLU A 7 -6.48 -14.39 -11.69
N PHE A 8 -7.47 -15.09 -11.11
CA PHE A 8 -8.82 -15.15 -11.66
C PHE A 8 -9.41 -13.76 -11.90
N TRP A 9 -9.20 -12.84 -10.95
CA TRP A 9 -9.76 -11.49 -11.07
C TRP A 9 -9.04 -10.68 -12.14
N HIS A 10 -7.72 -10.83 -12.26
CA HIS A 10 -6.95 -10.17 -13.32
C HIS A 10 -7.41 -10.62 -14.72
N VAL A 11 -7.64 -11.92 -14.90
CA VAL A 11 -8.18 -12.48 -16.16
C VAL A 11 -9.60 -11.96 -16.41
N LYS A 12 -10.48 -11.99 -15.40
CA LYS A 12 -11.86 -11.49 -15.53
C LYS A 12 -11.88 -10.01 -15.96
N LYS A 13 -11.05 -9.18 -15.35
CA LYS A 13 -10.92 -7.75 -15.67
C LYS A 13 -10.36 -7.50 -17.06
N ALA A 14 -9.30 -8.20 -17.44
CA ALA A 14 -8.65 -8.04 -18.75
C ALA A 14 -9.56 -8.45 -19.92
N HIS A 15 -10.33 -9.53 -19.73
CA HIS A 15 -11.26 -10.06 -20.73
C HIS A 15 -12.68 -9.50 -20.63
N SER A 16 -12.89 -8.45 -19.81
CA SER A 16 -14.19 -7.81 -19.69
C SER A 16 -14.66 -7.24 -21.06
N PRO A 17 -15.89 -7.54 -21.50
CA PRO A 17 -16.43 -7.06 -22.77
C PRO A 17 -16.87 -5.58 -22.70
N ILE A 18 -16.79 -4.97 -21.53
CA ILE A 18 -17.07 -3.55 -21.32
C ILE A 18 -15.83 -2.94 -20.71
N GLN A 19 -15.39 -1.78 -21.21
CA GLN A 19 -14.26 -1.06 -20.64
C GLN A 19 -14.61 0.39 -20.32
N VAL A 20 -14.18 0.83 -19.14
CA VAL A 20 -14.18 2.23 -18.74
C VAL A 20 -12.71 2.68 -18.75
N PRO A 21 -12.26 3.46 -19.76
CA PRO A 21 -10.85 3.77 -19.96
C PRO A 21 -10.32 4.89 -19.05
N ILE A 22 -11.01 5.17 -17.94
CA ILE A 22 -10.62 6.18 -16.97
C ILE A 22 -10.72 5.59 -15.56
N SER A 23 -9.83 6.05 -14.67
CA SER A 23 -9.85 5.72 -13.24
C SER A 23 -10.34 6.89 -12.39
N ASN A 24 -10.07 8.12 -12.83
CA ASN A 24 -10.41 9.36 -12.13
C ASN A 24 -11.17 10.31 -13.07
N ILE A 25 -11.98 11.20 -12.49
CA ILE A 25 -12.69 12.27 -13.19
C ILE A 25 -12.21 13.59 -12.61
N ASP A 26 -11.24 14.23 -13.26
CA ASP A 26 -10.60 15.44 -12.74
C ASP A 26 -11.48 16.69 -12.87
N ALA A 27 -12.25 16.78 -13.95
CA ALA A 27 -13.13 17.90 -14.23
C ALA A 27 -14.59 17.53 -13.95
N PHE A 28 -15.13 18.02 -12.83
CA PHE A 28 -16.54 17.90 -12.48
C PHE A 28 -17.04 19.21 -11.85
N LYS A 29 -18.35 19.47 -11.96
CA LYS A 29 -19.00 20.60 -11.28
C LYS A 29 -20.18 20.06 -10.47
N SER A 30 -20.26 20.43 -9.19
CA SER A 30 -21.43 20.09 -8.37
C SER A 30 -22.72 20.58 -9.03
N GLY A 31 -23.77 19.75 -9.02
CA GLY A 31 -25.04 20.04 -9.68
C GLY A 31 -25.04 19.84 -11.20
N THR A 32 -23.97 19.31 -11.80
CA THR A 32 -23.94 18.95 -13.24
C THR A 32 -23.84 17.43 -13.45
N PRO A 33 -24.37 16.90 -14.57
CA PRO A 33 -24.22 15.49 -14.89
C PRO A 33 -22.75 15.13 -15.12
N ILE A 34 -22.35 13.92 -14.72
CA ILE A 34 -21.01 13.39 -14.98
C ILE A 34 -21.05 12.50 -16.21
N LEU A 35 -20.13 12.73 -17.14
CA LEU A 35 -20.01 11.99 -18.38
C LEU A 35 -18.85 11.00 -18.29
N ILE A 36 -19.16 9.71 -18.40
CA ILE A 36 -18.20 8.62 -18.25
C ILE A 36 -18.02 7.95 -19.61
N PRO A 37 -16.82 7.99 -20.22
CA PRO A 37 -16.55 7.27 -21.46
C PRO A 37 -16.61 5.76 -21.22
N VAL A 38 -17.24 5.04 -22.13
CA VAL A 38 -17.35 3.57 -22.10
C VAL A 38 -17.10 3.00 -23.48
N ILE A 39 -16.41 1.87 -23.53
CA ILE A 39 -16.12 1.12 -24.74
C ILE A 39 -16.90 -0.20 -24.67
N ASN A 40 -17.74 -0.44 -25.67
CA ASN A 40 -18.42 -1.71 -25.87
C ASN A 40 -17.53 -2.62 -26.74
N ARG A 41 -17.01 -3.70 -26.16
CA ARG A 41 -16.20 -4.71 -26.88
C ARG A 41 -17.01 -5.94 -27.29
N TYR A 42 -18.32 -5.99 -27.01
CA TYR A 42 -19.18 -7.04 -27.55
C TYR A 42 -19.21 -6.98 -29.08
N ASP A 43 -19.37 -8.14 -29.71
CA ASP A 43 -19.55 -8.29 -31.15
C ASP A 43 -20.98 -8.01 -31.61
N PHE A 44 -21.97 -8.44 -30.82
CA PHE A 44 -23.37 -8.43 -31.23
C PHE A 44 -24.32 -7.81 -30.19
N THR A 45 -23.83 -7.45 -29.00
CA THR A 45 -24.65 -6.94 -27.89
C THR A 45 -24.52 -5.44 -27.76
N ASN A 46 -25.65 -4.73 -27.71
CA ASN A 46 -25.69 -3.31 -27.38
C ASN A 46 -25.68 -3.13 -25.86
N LEU A 47 -25.07 -2.06 -25.35
CA LEU A 47 -25.09 -1.78 -23.91
C LEU A 47 -26.48 -1.45 -23.36
N ASN A 48 -27.47 -1.17 -24.22
CA ASN A 48 -28.86 -1.00 -23.80
C ASN A 48 -29.50 -2.31 -23.32
N ASP A 49 -28.93 -3.46 -23.67
CA ASP A 49 -29.36 -4.79 -23.19
C ASP A 49 -28.73 -5.17 -21.84
N ILE A 50 -27.76 -4.37 -21.38
CA ILE A 50 -27.01 -4.57 -20.15
C ILE A 50 -27.59 -3.68 -19.06
N LYS A 51 -27.78 -4.25 -17.87
CA LYS A 51 -28.24 -3.49 -16.72
C LYS A 51 -27.05 -2.77 -16.10
N ILE A 52 -27.07 -1.44 -16.11
CA ILE A 52 -26.00 -0.60 -15.56
C ILE A 52 -26.53 0.10 -14.32
N ILE A 53 -25.90 -0.14 -13.17
CA ILE A 53 -26.24 0.51 -11.90
C ILE A 53 -25.07 1.39 -11.51
N TRP A 54 -25.35 2.64 -11.16
CA TRP A 54 -24.40 3.53 -10.52
C TRP A 54 -24.74 3.69 -9.03
N ALA A 55 -23.70 3.87 -8.21
CA ALA A 55 -23.85 4.12 -6.79
C ALA A 55 -22.74 5.05 -6.30
N THR A 56 -23.09 5.89 -5.34
CA THR A 56 -22.20 6.75 -4.56
C THR A 56 -22.49 6.51 -3.08
N ALA A 57 -21.75 7.16 -2.19
CA ALA A 57 -22.08 7.11 -0.76
C ALA A 57 -23.48 7.64 -0.41
N ARG A 58 -24.08 8.45 -1.30
CA ARG A 58 -25.31 9.22 -1.03
C ARG A 58 -26.50 8.84 -1.91
N ALA A 59 -26.25 8.23 -3.07
CA ALA A 59 -27.30 7.94 -4.04
C ALA A 59 -26.97 6.68 -4.85
N THR A 60 -28.01 6.04 -5.37
CA THR A 60 -27.89 4.97 -6.34
C THR A 60 -28.95 5.15 -7.42
N GLY A 61 -28.65 4.69 -8.63
CA GLY A 61 -29.59 4.73 -9.74
C GLY A 61 -29.22 3.72 -10.83
N ALA A 62 -30.15 3.50 -11.75
CA ALA A 62 -29.93 2.70 -12.95
C ALA A 62 -29.78 3.62 -14.17
N ILE A 63 -28.98 3.19 -15.15
CA ILE A 63 -28.86 3.85 -16.45
C ILE A 63 -29.65 3.01 -17.45
N ASN A 64 -30.79 3.54 -17.90
CA ASN A 64 -31.74 2.78 -18.71
C ASN A 64 -31.64 3.05 -20.23
N ASN A 65 -30.76 3.97 -20.66
CA ASN A 65 -30.63 4.41 -22.07
C ASN A 65 -29.17 4.43 -22.54
N ALA A 66 -28.40 3.40 -22.21
CA ALA A 66 -27.00 3.28 -22.62
C ALA A 66 -26.90 2.70 -24.05
N ASN A 67 -27.44 3.39 -25.05
CA ASN A 67 -27.40 2.94 -26.44
C ASN A 67 -25.98 3.10 -27.03
N ILE A 68 -25.15 2.10 -26.81
CA ILE A 68 -23.76 2.04 -27.29
C ILE A 68 -23.64 0.75 -28.10
N ALA A 69 -23.54 0.91 -29.42
CA ALA A 69 -23.50 -0.19 -30.36
C ALA A 69 -22.31 -1.14 -30.10
N PRO A 70 -22.39 -2.40 -30.56
CA PRO A 70 -21.25 -3.31 -30.53
C PRO A 70 -20.00 -2.69 -31.15
N ARG A 71 -18.82 -3.03 -30.62
CA ARG A 71 -17.50 -2.52 -31.08
C ARG A 71 -17.36 -0.99 -31.14
N SER A 72 -18.18 -0.24 -30.40
CA SER A 72 -18.20 1.22 -30.43
C SER A 72 -17.83 1.86 -29.08
N LYS A 73 -17.53 3.16 -29.13
CA LYS A 73 -17.32 3.99 -27.95
C LYS A 73 -18.55 4.85 -27.72
N GLY A 74 -18.92 5.05 -26.47
CA GLY A 74 -20.01 5.93 -26.08
C GLY A 74 -19.76 6.56 -24.72
N VAL A 75 -20.79 7.23 -24.20
CA VAL A 75 -20.72 7.96 -22.94
C VAL A 75 -21.94 7.60 -22.09
N LEU A 76 -21.70 7.24 -20.83
CA LEU A 76 -22.74 7.12 -19.81
C LEU A 76 -22.89 8.45 -19.09
N SER A 77 -24.13 8.91 -18.93
CA SER A 77 -24.43 10.12 -18.16
C SER A 77 -24.96 9.74 -16.78
N ILE A 78 -24.26 10.18 -15.74
CA ILE A 78 -24.71 10.08 -14.36
C ILE A 78 -25.45 11.37 -14.01
N PRO A 79 -26.69 11.30 -13.47
CA PRO A 79 -27.47 12.48 -13.12
C PRO A 79 -26.73 13.46 -12.23
N ALA A 80 -27.06 14.75 -12.36
CA ALA A 80 -26.53 15.79 -11.48
C ALA A 80 -26.73 15.44 -10.00
N ASN A 81 -25.67 15.59 -9.21
CA ASN A 81 -25.68 15.38 -7.78
C ASN A 81 -24.75 16.40 -7.10
N ASN A 82 -24.77 16.45 -5.77
CA ASN A 82 -23.88 17.32 -5.00
C ASN A 82 -22.45 16.74 -4.92
N TRP A 83 -21.77 16.68 -6.06
CA TRP A 83 -20.43 16.11 -6.21
C TRP A 83 -19.38 16.85 -5.36
N GLN A 84 -18.58 16.08 -4.64
CA GLN A 84 -17.48 16.60 -3.83
C GLN A 84 -16.15 15.98 -4.26
N LEU A 85 -15.06 16.71 -4.05
CA LEU A 85 -13.71 16.20 -4.27
C LEU A 85 -13.47 14.99 -3.35
N GLY A 86 -12.98 13.88 -3.91
CA GLY A 86 -12.77 12.63 -3.19
C GLY A 86 -13.97 11.70 -3.13
N ASP A 87 -15.13 12.09 -3.67
CA ASP A 87 -16.27 11.18 -3.85
C ASP A 87 -15.90 10.01 -4.78
N THR A 88 -16.58 8.88 -4.59
CA THR A 88 -16.43 7.71 -5.47
C THR A 88 -17.74 7.37 -6.16
N ILE A 89 -17.65 7.03 -7.45
CA ILE A 89 -18.76 6.52 -8.26
C ILE A 89 -18.49 5.06 -8.59
N SER A 90 -19.28 4.15 -8.04
CA SER A 90 -19.27 2.75 -8.43
C SER A 90 -20.21 2.52 -9.61
N LEU A 91 -19.73 1.88 -10.66
CA LEU A 91 -20.49 1.41 -11.81
C LEU A 91 -20.52 -0.11 -11.81
N ARG A 92 -21.71 -0.71 -11.82
CA ARG A 92 -21.91 -2.16 -11.89
C ARG A 92 -22.60 -2.51 -13.20
N PHE A 93 -21.95 -3.32 -14.01
CA PHE A 93 -22.49 -3.87 -15.24
C PHE A 93 -22.99 -5.29 -14.97
N LEU A 94 -24.27 -5.51 -15.23
CA LEU A 94 -24.99 -6.73 -14.89
C LEU A 94 -25.68 -7.30 -16.13
N THR A 95 -25.72 -8.62 -16.25
CA THR A 95 -26.62 -9.28 -17.21
C THR A 95 -28.09 -9.02 -16.81
N ARG A 96 -29.02 -9.33 -17.71
CA ARG A 96 -30.47 -9.27 -17.40
C ARG A 96 -30.85 -10.17 -16.21
N GLU A 97 -30.12 -11.25 -16.00
CA GLU A 97 -30.26 -12.18 -14.86
C GLU A 97 -29.54 -11.69 -13.58
N ASN A 98 -29.08 -10.43 -13.55
CA ASN A 98 -28.34 -9.81 -12.45
C ASN A 98 -26.98 -10.46 -12.14
N GLN A 99 -26.34 -11.12 -13.11
CA GLN A 99 -24.96 -11.61 -12.94
C GLN A 99 -23.95 -10.49 -13.19
N ILE A 100 -22.92 -10.38 -12.34
CA ILE A 100 -21.89 -9.33 -12.45
C ILE A 100 -20.95 -9.63 -13.61
N ILE A 101 -21.05 -8.83 -14.66
CA ILE A 101 -20.09 -8.77 -15.76
C ILE A 101 -18.82 -8.10 -15.24
N ASP A 102 -18.95 -6.83 -14.84
CA ASP A 102 -17.82 -6.06 -14.31
C ASP A 102 -18.28 -4.92 -13.38
N VAL A 103 -17.35 -4.44 -12.55
CA VAL A 103 -17.56 -3.33 -11.62
C VAL A 103 -16.41 -2.36 -11.73
N TYR A 104 -16.69 -1.07 -11.86
CA TYR A 104 -15.69 -0.01 -11.85
C TYR A 104 -15.96 0.92 -10.67
N THR A 105 -14.91 1.54 -10.14
CA THR A 105 -15.03 2.58 -9.11
C THR A 105 -14.19 3.77 -9.56
N LEU A 106 -14.81 4.91 -9.80
CA LEU A 106 -14.14 6.11 -10.27
C LEU A 106 -14.01 7.11 -9.13
N LEU A 107 -12.85 7.74 -9.00
CA LEU A 107 -12.62 8.81 -8.03
C LEU A 107 -12.93 10.17 -8.68
N LEU A 108 -13.65 11.05 -7.97
CA LEU A 108 -13.85 12.44 -8.39
C LEU A 108 -12.68 13.30 -7.93
N GLY A 109 -11.89 13.76 -8.90
CA GLY A 109 -10.61 14.43 -8.71
C GLY A 109 -9.55 13.52 -8.12
N HIS A 110 -8.92 13.97 -7.05
CA HIS A 110 -7.85 13.26 -6.36
C HIS A 110 -8.13 13.18 -4.87
N LYS A 111 -7.43 12.25 -4.22
CA LYS A 111 -7.46 12.14 -2.77
C LYS A 111 -6.38 13.04 -2.19
N GLU A 112 -6.76 14.11 -1.51
CA GLU A 112 -5.80 14.87 -0.71
C GLU A 112 -5.43 14.08 0.54
N VAL A 113 -4.13 13.84 0.73
CA VAL A 113 -3.59 13.26 1.97
C VAL A 113 -3.09 14.40 2.82
N ALA A 114 -3.87 14.79 3.82
CA ALA A 114 -3.44 15.76 4.83
C ALA A 114 -2.99 15.03 6.09
N PHE A 115 -1.72 15.19 6.46
CA PHE A 115 -1.24 14.79 7.78
C PHE A 115 -1.63 15.87 8.80
N SER A 116 -2.28 15.47 9.88
CA SER A 116 -2.53 16.37 11.01
C SER A 116 -1.33 16.33 11.95
N TYR A 117 -0.74 17.48 12.22
CA TYR A 117 0.40 17.63 13.12
C TYR A 117 0.35 18.97 13.84
N THR A 118 0.96 19.02 15.03
CA THR A 118 1.07 20.25 15.81
C THR A 118 2.14 21.14 15.21
N LYS A 119 1.74 22.22 14.55
CA LYS A 119 2.68 23.23 14.03
C LYS A 119 3.31 24.00 15.20
N ASN A 120 4.59 24.34 15.07
CA ASN A 120 5.35 25.21 15.98
C ASN A 120 5.66 24.61 17.37
N GLU A 121 5.66 23.29 17.49
CA GLU A 121 6.21 22.61 18.65
C GLU A 121 7.72 22.83 18.77
N ALA A 122 8.21 23.09 19.99
CA ALA A 122 9.63 23.30 20.23
C ALA A 122 10.43 22.01 20.00
N LEU A 123 11.50 22.11 19.20
CA LEU A 123 12.45 21.03 18.95
C LEU A 123 13.67 21.23 19.85
N VAL A 124 13.96 20.26 20.70
CA VAL A 124 15.14 20.27 21.56
C VAL A 124 16.15 19.26 21.04
N LYS A 125 17.31 19.73 20.59
CA LYS A 125 18.44 18.87 20.25
C LYS A 125 19.37 18.79 21.46
N THR A 126 19.65 17.57 21.92
CA THR A 126 20.72 17.29 22.86
C THR A 126 21.76 16.38 22.21
N GLU A 127 22.98 16.46 22.71
CA GLU A 127 24.12 15.73 22.17
C GLU A 127 24.79 14.95 23.31
N THR A 128 24.92 13.64 23.11
CA THR A 128 25.68 12.75 23.99
C THR A 128 26.96 12.32 23.27
N PRO A 129 27.92 11.64 23.94
CA PRO A 129 29.14 11.18 23.27
C PRO A 129 28.85 10.32 22.02
N ASP A 130 27.86 9.43 22.09
CA ASP A 130 27.56 8.48 21.02
C ASP A 130 26.36 8.88 20.12
N ASN A 131 25.45 9.75 20.58
CA ASN A 131 24.18 10.02 19.90
C ASN A 131 23.83 11.52 19.79
N TYR A 132 23.08 11.87 18.74
CA TYR A 132 22.24 13.06 18.71
C TYR A 132 20.81 12.66 19.09
N ILE A 133 20.21 13.39 20.01
CA ILE A 133 18.84 13.15 20.46
C ILE A 133 18.02 14.39 20.12
N VAL A 134 16.96 14.21 19.34
CA VAL A 134 16.00 15.28 19.01
C VAL A 134 14.68 14.95 19.68
N LYS A 135 14.21 15.84 20.55
CA LYS A 135 12.95 15.69 21.29
C LYS A 135 11.91 16.71 20.83
N THR A 136 10.69 16.22 20.69
CA THR A 136 9.47 17.02 20.69
C THR A 136 8.68 16.71 21.97
N ASN A 137 7.43 17.18 22.11
CA ASN A 137 6.56 16.90 23.27
C ASN A 137 6.30 15.40 23.44
N ARG A 138 6.17 14.66 22.32
CA ARG A 138 5.82 13.23 22.33
C ARG A 138 6.81 12.35 21.61
N PHE A 139 7.64 12.89 20.72
CA PHE A 139 8.60 12.10 19.95
C PHE A 139 10.03 12.31 20.43
N GLU A 140 10.82 11.24 20.37
CA GLU A 140 12.26 11.28 20.60
C GLU A 140 12.97 10.50 19.49
N TYR A 141 13.88 11.18 18.78
CA TYR A 141 14.65 10.61 17.68
C TYR A 141 16.11 10.50 18.12
N CYS A 142 16.64 9.28 18.16
CA CYS A 142 18.02 8.98 18.56
C CYS A 142 18.82 8.60 17.31
N ILE A 143 19.82 9.41 16.96
CA ILE A 143 20.70 9.20 15.80
C ILE A 143 22.11 8.92 16.28
N ASN A 144 22.67 7.79 15.88
CA ASN A 144 24.01 7.36 16.23
C ASN A 144 25.07 8.14 15.47
N LYS A 145 26.09 8.64 16.16
CA LYS A 145 27.16 9.42 15.53
C LYS A 145 28.16 8.57 14.75
N LYS A 146 28.32 7.28 15.11
CA LYS A 146 29.24 6.35 14.45
C LYS A 146 28.63 5.79 13.17
N THR A 147 27.33 5.51 13.18
CA THR A 147 26.64 4.94 12.00
C THR A 147 25.86 5.99 11.21
N GLY A 148 25.41 7.09 11.82
CA GLY A 148 24.53 8.07 11.16
C GLY A 148 23.13 7.53 10.87
N LEU A 149 22.73 6.45 11.53
CA LEU A 149 21.40 5.85 11.43
C LEU A 149 20.62 6.13 12.72
N PHE A 150 19.31 5.97 12.69
CA PHE A 150 18.49 5.95 13.90
C PHE A 150 18.78 4.68 14.71
N ASP A 151 19.11 4.87 15.98
CA ASP A 151 19.20 3.81 17.00
C ASP A 151 17.87 3.58 17.70
N ALA A 152 16.98 4.58 17.70
CA ALA A 152 15.61 4.45 18.18
C ALA A 152 14.78 5.66 17.74
N ILE A 153 13.49 5.42 17.48
CA ILE A 153 12.48 6.48 17.42
C ILE A 153 11.41 6.11 18.43
N LEU A 154 11.16 6.97 19.41
CA LEU A 154 10.20 6.74 20.48
C LEU A 154 9.01 7.69 20.36
N PHE A 155 7.86 7.22 20.82
CA PHE A 155 6.64 7.98 21.00
C PHE A 155 6.10 7.74 22.41
N ASP A 156 5.94 8.80 23.21
CA ASP A 156 5.58 8.72 24.64
C ASP A 156 6.41 7.67 25.41
N LYS A 157 7.72 7.62 25.13
CA LYS A 157 8.71 6.66 25.67
C LYS A 157 8.58 5.21 25.18
N ASP A 158 7.64 4.93 24.29
CA ASP A 158 7.47 3.62 23.68
C ASP A 158 8.17 3.57 22.30
N THR A 159 8.99 2.56 22.05
CA THR A 159 9.82 2.47 20.84
C THR A 159 8.97 2.18 19.61
N LEU A 160 8.92 3.08 18.63
CA LEU A 160 8.25 2.89 17.35
C LEU A 160 9.14 2.21 16.31
N ILE A 161 10.42 2.58 16.24
CA ILE A 161 11.41 2.03 15.31
C ILE A 161 12.65 1.67 16.12
N ASN A 162 13.12 0.43 15.96
CA ASN A 162 14.31 -0.07 16.65
C ASN A 162 15.59 0.39 15.98
N ASN A 163 15.68 0.37 14.65
CA ASN A 163 16.82 0.94 13.91
C ASN A 163 16.51 1.12 12.42
N GLY A 164 17.35 1.91 11.76
CA GLY A 164 17.30 2.22 10.32
C GLY A 164 17.50 3.72 10.06
N PRO A 165 17.22 4.22 8.85
CA PRO A 165 16.93 3.46 7.66
C PRO A 165 18.13 2.65 7.20
N PHE A 166 17.86 1.48 6.67
CA PHE A 166 18.81 0.66 5.95
C PHE A 166 18.47 0.66 4.47
N LEU A 167 19.46 0.68 3.60
CA LEU A 167 19.22 0.49 2.19
C LEU A 167 18.86 -0.99 1.94
N ASN A 168 17.68 -1.24 1.37
CA ASN A 168 17.33 -2.54 0.78
C ASN A 168 17.52 -2.42 -0.72
N PHE A 169 18.64 -2.94 -1.22
CA PHE A 169 18.98 -2.90 -2.64
C PHE A 169 19.26 -4.31 -3.14
N THR A 170 18.50 -4.72 -4.15
CA THR A 170 18.55 -6.06 -4.73
C THR A 170 18.63 -5.93 -6.23
N ALA A 171 19.65 -6.54 -6.85
CA ALA A 171 19.82 -6.55 -8.29
C ALA A 171 20.09 -7.96 -8.81
N MET A 172 19.59 -8.25 -10.00
CA MET A 172 19.77 -9.53 -10.67
C MET A 172 21.07 -9.51 -11.47
N VAL A 173 21.96 -10.45 -11.17
CA VAL A 173 23.24 -10.60 -11.87
C VAL A 173 22.95 -11.01 -13.33
N PRO A 174 23.63 -10.41 -14.33
CA PRO A 174 23.52 -10.83 -15.71
C PRO A 174 23.81 -12.33 -15.86
N CYS A 175 22.88 -13.03 -16.49
CA CYS A 175 22.87 -14.48 -16.66
C CYS A 175 22.35 -14.80 -18.07
N HIS A 176 22.74 -15.95 -18.61
CA HIS A 176 22.23 -16.45 -19.90
C HIS A 176 21.21 -17.58 -19.72
N GLU A 177 20.58 -17.66 -18.54
CA GLU A 177 19.56 -18.66 -18.24
C GLU A 177 18.26 -18.34 -18.97
N VAL A 178 17.60 -19.37 -19.50
CA VAL A 178 16.29 -19.25 -20.15
C VAL A 178 15.20 -18.86 -19.15
N PHE A 179 15.37 -19.24 -17.89
CA PHE A 179 14.44 -18.92 -16.81
C PHE A 179 15.09 -17.94 -15.81
N TYR A 180 14.55 -16.73 -15.74
CA TYR A 180 15.04 -15.66 -14.87
C TYR A 180 15.13 -16.05 -13.37
N ASN A 181 14.32 -17.00 -12.91
CA ASN A 181 14.36 -17.48 -11.53
C ASN A 181 15.62 -18.28 -11.17
N LYS A 182 16.42 -18.69 -12.17
CA LYS A 182 17.72 -19.33 -11.97
C LYS A 182 18.88 -18.35 -11.92
N CYS A 183 18.64 -17.09 -12.28
CA CYS A 183 19.67 -16.08 -12.28
C CYS A 183 20.02 -15.69 -10.84
N PRO A 184 21.31 -15.61 -10.49
CA PRO A 184 21.72 -15.22 -9.16
C PRO A 184 21.27 -13.79 -8.87
N ILE A 185 20.82 -13.56 -7.64
CA ILE A 185 20.40 -12.26 -7.14
C ILE A 185 21.40 -11.84 -6.08
N THR A 186 21.94 -10.63 -6.21
CA THR A 186 22.75 -10.02 -5.16
C THR A 186 21.89 -9.07 -4.37
N LYS A 187 21.86 -9.30 -3.05
CA LYS A 187 21.22 -8.43 -2.09
C LYS A 187 22.29 -7.74 -1.27
N TRP A 188 22.29 -6.42 -1.29
CA TRP A 188 23.13 -5.64 -0.39
C TRP A 188 22.31 -5.34 0.87
N ASN A 189 22.82 -5.79 2.00
CA ASN A 189 22.26 -5.53 3.32
C ASN A 189 23.16 -4.55 4.09
N SER A 190 22.55 -3.80 4.97
CA SER A 190 23.20 -2.75 5.76
C SER A 190 24.18 -3.23 6.83
N GLU A 191 24.49 -4.53 6.89
CA GLU A 191 25.42 -5.11 7.86
C GLU A 191 26.83 -4.52 7.71
N ASN A 192 27.23 -4.13 6.48
CA ASN A 192 28.52 -3.53 6.17
C ASN A 192 28.51 -2.00 6.05
N TRP A 193 27.48 -1.33 6.58
CA TRP A 193 27.36 0.11 6.47
C TRP A 193 28.52 0.86 7.16
N LYS A 194 29.17 1.76 6.41
CA LYS A 194 30.22 2.64 6.92
C LYS A 194 29.84 4.10 6.71
N LEU A 195 29.74 4.84 7.79
CA LEU A 195 29.56 6.29 7.75
C LEU A 195 30.85 6.97 7.29
N ILE A 196 30.73 7.84 6.30
CA ILE A 196 31.84 8.68 5.82
C ILE A 196 31.73 10.08 6.41
N LYS A 197 30.49 10.61 6.46
CA LYS A 197 30.25 12.00 6.82
C LYS A 197 28.87 12.17 7.43
N LEU A 198 28.80 12.96 8.49
CA LEU A 198 27.55 13.39 9.11
C LEU A 198 27.59 14.90 9.32
N ARG A 199 26.55 15.58 8.86
CA ARG A 199 26.33 17.02 9.06
C ARG A 199 24.95 17.28 9.63
N THR A 200 24.85 18.33 10.44
CA THR A 200 23.58 18.75 11.04
C THR A 200 23.34 20.22 10.76
N GLU A 201 22.16 20.54 10.27
CA GLU A 201 21.68 21.90 10.04
C GLU A 201 20.46 22.13 10.93
N ILE A 202 20.51 23.18 11.74
CA ILE A 202 19.47 23.47 12.73
C ILE A 202 18.82 24.80 12.37
N THR A 203 17.51 24.81 12.34
CA THR A 203 16.69 26.02 12.26
C THR A 203 15.67 26.00 13.41
N PRO A 204 14.98 27.12 13.70
CA PRO A 204 13.99 27.15 14.78
C PRO A 204 12.83 26.14 14.63
N THR A 205 12.53 25.70 13.40
CA THR A 205 11.33 24.90 13.08
C THR A 205 11.63 23.50 12.54
N GLN A 206 12.88 23.24 12.15
CA GLN A 206 13.31 21.97 11.57
C GLN A 206 14.79 21.67 11.88
N ILE A 207 15.10 20.39 12.05
CA ILE A 207 16.46 19.88 12.18
C ILE A 207 16.70 18.92 11.02
N LYS A 208 17.74 19.22 10.24
CA LYS A 208 18.18 18.42 9.10
C LYS A 208 19.48 17.70 9.43
N PHE A 209 19.52 16.41 9.18
CA PHE A 209 20.71 15.58 9.25
C PHE A 209 21.04 15.08 7.86
N ILE A 210 22.29 15.27 7.44
CA ILE A 210 22.79 14.78 6.16
C ILE A 210 23.88 13.77 6.47
N THR A 211 23.65 12.51 6.09
CA THR A 211 24.60 11.43 6.31
C THR A 211 25.01 10.83 4.98
N SER A 212 26.31 10.80 4.71
CA SER A 212 26.90 10.12 3.56
C SER A 212 27.67 8.91 4.04
N GLY A 213 27.41 7.76 3.44
CA GLY A 213 28.12 6.53 3.75
C GLY A 213 28.22 5.63 2.55
N SER A 214 28.83 4.48 2.78
CA SER A 214 29.00 3.44 1.77
C SER A 214 28.62 2.09 2.35
N MET A 215 27.97 1.29 1.52
CA MET A 215 27.72 -0.13 1.75
C MET A 215 28.41 -0.89 0.62
N ASP A 216 29.50 -1.56 0.96
CA ASP A 216 30.42 -2.19 0.00
C ASP A 216 30.87 -1.19 -1.08
N SER A 217 30.42 -1.37 -2.33
CA SER A 217 30.73 -0.49 -3.46
C SER A 217 29.71 0.64 -3.68
N ILE A 218 28.55 0.59 -3.01
CA ILE A 218 27.44 1.51 -3.23
C ILE A 218 27.55 2.68 -2.24
N LYS A 219 27.59 3.91 -2.78
CA LYS A 219 27.51 5.14 -1.98
C LYS A 219 26.05 5.57 -1.83
N VAL A 220 25.67 5.93 -0.61
CA VAL A 220 24.33 6.37 -0.28
C VAL A 220 24.38 7.64 0.56
N ASN A 221 23.57 8.62 0.18
CA ASN A 221 23.32 9.81 0.95
C ASN A 221 21.91 9.74 1.52
N PHE A 222 21.77 9.93 2.83
CA PHE A 222 20.48 10.13 3.49
C PHE A 222 20.33 11.57 3.96
N GLU A 223 19.12 12.08 3.79
CA GLU A 223 18.68 13.36 4.34
C GLU A 223 17.50 13.10 5.27
N TYR A 224 17.71 13.29 6.58
CA TYR A 224 16.64 13.24 7.57
C TYR A 224 16.19 14.65 7.89
N LEU A 225 14.90 14.92 7.72
CA LEU A 225 14.30 16.21 8.01
C LEU A 225 13.23 16.05 9.08
N ILE A 226 13.57 16.42 10.30
CA ILE A 226 12.69 16.34 11.47
C ILE A 226 12.04 17.71 11.66
N ARG A 227 10.70 17.75 11.63
CA ARG A 227 9.91 18.97 11.81
C ARG A 227 9.10 18.92 13.10
N SER A 228 8.67 20.09 13.56
CA SER A 228 7.69 20.21 14.64
C SER A 228 6.39 19.43 14.32
N GLY A 229 5.81 18.76 15.32
CA GLY A 229 4.57 18.01 15.16
C GLY A 229 4.72 16.51 14.84
N GLY A 230 5.94 15.95 14.95
CA GLY A 230 6.17 14.51 14.82
C GLY A 230 6.26 13.98 13.39
N ILE A 231 6.29 14.87 12.39
CA ILE A 231 6.56 14.50 11.00
C ILE A 231 8.06 14.54 10.76
N PHE A 232 8.61 13.41 10.33
CA PHE A 232 9.96 13.34 9.78
C PHE A 232 9.90 12.88 8.33
N SER A 233 10.81 13.40 7.51
CA SER A 233 10.97 13.00 6.11
C SER A 233 12.37 12.40 5.93
N ILE A 234 12.46 11.36 5.12
CA ILE A 234 13.74 10.74 4.76
C ILE A 234 13.87 10.80 3.23
N GLY A 235 14.83 11.58 2.76
CA GLY A 235 15.33 11.50 1.39
C GLY A 235 16.51 10.54 1.32
N TYR A 236 16.65 9.81 0.23
CA TYR A 236 17.84 9.02 -0.03
C TYR A 236 18.24 9.12 -1.50
N GLU A 237 19.55 9.11 -1.74
CA GLU A 237 20.13 9.13 -3.07
C GLU A 237 21.23 8.07 -3.16
N ILE A 238 21.25 7.32 -4.26
CA ILE A 238 22.25 6.30 -4.55
C ILE A 238 23.10 6.83 -5.72
N GLU A 239 24.36 7.16 -5.46
CA GLU A 239 25.22 7.80 -6.48
C GLU A 239 25.73 6.80 -7.52
N ASN A 240 26.07 5.57 -7.10
CA ASN A 240 26.63 4.53 -7.96
C ASN A 240 25.80 3.24 -7.83
N PRO A 241 24.57 3.19 -8.37
CA PRO A 241 23.83 1.95 -8.42
C PRO A 241 24.55 0.93 -9.30
N SER A 242 24.35 -0.36 -9.02
CA SER A 242 24.82 -1.41 -9.92
C SER A 242 24.25 -1.22 -11.33
N SER A 243 25.02 -1.55 -12.37
CA SER A 243 24.55 -1.57 -13.76
C SER A 243 23.58 -2.72 -14.05
N TRP A 244 23.40 -3.63 -13.09
CA TRP A 244 22.53 -4.78 -13.18
C TRP A 244 21.05 -4.39 -13.07
N GLN A 245 20.16 -5.28 -13.52
CA GLN A 245 18.72 -5.05 -13.44
C GLN A 245 18.27 -5.01 -11.98
N ILE A 246 17.89 -3.81 -11.52
CA ILE A 246 17.40 -3.57 -10.16
C ILE A 246 16.04 -4.26 -10.01
N GLN A 247 15.92 -5.12 -9.00
CA GLN A 247 14.68 -5.79 -8.64
C GLN A 247 13.94 -5.04 -7.53
N GLU A 248 14.69 -4.61 -6.51
CA GLU A 248 14.16 -3.84 -5.39
C GLU A 248 15.16 -2.75 -5.00
N ALA A 249 14.67 -1.54 -4.77
CA ALA A 249 15.45 -0.44 -4.22
C ALA A 249 14.55 0.37 -3.28
N GLY A 250 14.94 0.50 -2.02
CA GLY A 250 14.17 1.25 -1.04
C GLY A 250 14.80 1.23 0.35
N LEU A 251 14.02 1.65 1.33
CA LEU A 251 14.43 1.71 2.72
C LEU A 251 13.81 0.57 3.52
N MET A 252 14.58 0.04 4.45
CA MET A 252 14.16 -0.97 5.41
C MET A 252 14.37 -0.42 6.82
N PHE A 253 13.42 -0.70 7.70
CA PHE A 253 13.46 -0.37 9.12
C PHE A 253 13.18 -1.62 9.91
N ASN A 254 13.86 -1.80 11.04
CA ASN A 254 13.43 -2.81 11.99
C ASN A 254 12.49 -2.16 12.99
N ILE A 255 11.32 -2.78 13.17
CA ILE A 255 10.28 -2.35 14.08
C ILE A 255 10.15 -3.39 15.21
N PRO A 256 9.72 -2.99 16.42
CA PRO A 256 9.44 -3.93 17.51
C PRO A 256 8.25 -4.86 17.21
N ASP A 257 8.26 -6.06 17.78
CA ASP A 257 7.27 -7.13 17.53
C ASP A 257 5.85 -6.84 18.07
N LYS A 258 5.62 -5.66 18.66
CA LYS A 258 4.31 -5.24 19.20
C LYS A 258 3.29 -4.88 18.13
N PHE A 259 3.72 -4.62 16.90
CA PHE A 259 2.83 -4.29 15.80
C PHE A 259 2.15 -5.56 15.28
N SER A 260 0.85 -5.49 15.00
CA SER A 260 0.05 -6.67 14.64
C SER A 260 -0.91 -6.42 13.48
N LYS A 261 -1.04 -5.17 13.01
CA LYS A 261 -1.98 -4.79 11.97
C LYS A 261 -1.37 -3.78 11.01
N ILE A 262 -1.75 -3.89 9.75
CA ILE A 262 -1.41 -2.94 8.69
C ILE A 262 -2.68 -2.38 8.05
N SER A 263 -2.62 -1.16 7.54
CA SER A 263 -3.61 -0.61 6.61
C SER A 263 -2.91 0.10 5.48
N TRP A 264 -3.47 0.04 4.29
CA TRP A 264 -2.94 0.74 3.13
C TRP A 264 -4.03 1.37 2.29
N ASP A 265 -3.60 2.37 1.54
CA ASP A 265 -4.28 2.93 0.40
C ASP A 265 -3.25 3.09 -0.70
N LYS A 266 -3.56 2.57 -1.88
CA LYS A 266 -2.68 2.58 -3.04
C LYS A 266 -3.47 2.76 -4.32
N ASN A 267 -2.80 3.31 -5.33
CA ASN A 267 -3.28 3.33 -6.68
C ASN A 267 -3.10 1.94 -7.33
N SER A 268 -4.14 1.11 -7.28
CA SER A 268 -4.12 -0.26 -7.79
C SER A 268 -4.34 -0.34 -9.30
N LEU A 269 -3.87 -1.43 -9.92
CA LEU A 269 -4.01 -1.68 -11.36
C LEU A 269 -5.46 -1.60 -11.86
N TRP A 270 -6.38 -2.22 -11.12
CA TRP A 270 -7.81 -2.11 -11.37
C TRP A 270 -8.42 -1.23 -10.30
N ASN A 271 -9.44 -0.48 -10.65
CA ASN A 271 -10.12 0.41 -9.72
C ASN A 271 -11.12 -0.31 -8.78
N SER A 272 -11.47 -1.56 -9.09
CA SER A 272 -12.38 -2.37 -8.30
C SER A 272 -11.89 -3.80 -8.18
N TYR A 273 -11.92 -4.28 -6.94
CA TYR A 273 -11.53 -5.61 -6.53
C TYR A 273 -12.50 -6.11 -5.46
N PRO A 274 -12.67 -7.43 -5.30
CA PRO A 274 -13.28 -8.00 -4.11
C PRO A 274 -12.56 -7.55 -2.84
N GLN A 275 -13.29 -7.43 -1.73
CA GLN A 275 -12.75 -6.94 -0.46
C GLN A 275 -11.63 -7.83 0.12
N ASN A 276 -11.65 -9.13 -0.19
CA ASN A 276 -10.65 -10.11 0.21
C ASN A 276 -9.49 -10.26 -0.81
N HIS A 277 -9.46 -9.46 -1.87
CA HIS A 277 -8.42 -9.57 -2.89
C HIS A 277 -7.15 -8.82 -2.49
N ILE A 278 -5.98 -9.44 -2.63
CA ILE A 278 -4.67 -8.84 -2.28
C ILE A 278 -4.34 -7.57 -3.08
N GLY A 279 -4.88 -7.45 -4.29
CA GLY A 279 -4.66 -6.32 -5.19
C GLY A 279 -5.46 -5.06 -4.87
N ARG A 280 -6.39 -5.11 -3.90
CA ARG A 280 -7.36 -4.03 -3.63
C ARG A 280 -6.70 -2.70 -3.26
N PRO A 281 -7.28 -1.55 -3.69
CA PRO A 281 -6.70 -0.23 -3.47
C PRO A 281 -6.62 0.13 -1.99
N VAL A 282 -7.70 -0.11 -1.24
CA VAL A 282 -7.78 0.19 0.19
C VAL A 282 -8.02 -1.10 0.95
N GLY A 283 -7.25 -1.31 2.01
CA GLY A 283 -7.33 -2.52 2.81
C GLY A 283 -6.75 -2.37 4.20
N GLN A 284 -7.18 -3.26 5.08
CA GLN A 284 -6.57 -3.50 6.38
C GLN A 284 -6.38 -5.00 6.55
N SER A 285 -5.32 -5.39 7.23
CA SER A 285 -4.99 -6.79 7.48
C SER A 285 -4.26 -6.94 8.81
N LEU A 286 -4.48 -8.07 9.48
CA LEU A 286 -3.57 -8.53 10.52
C LEU A 286 -2.24 -8.98 9.89
N LEU A 287 -1.15 -8.91 10.66
CA LEU A 287 0.14 -9.42 10.21
C LEU A 287 0.13 -10.95 10.14
N TYR A 288 -0.48 -11.58 11.14
CA TYR A 288 -0.46 -13.03 11.34
C TYR A 288 -1.86 -13.63 11.24
N ASN A 289 -1.94 -14.87 10.78
CA ASN A 289 -3.18 -15.63 10.83
C ASN A 289 -3.46 -16.02 12.29
N THR A 290 -4.66 -15.71 12.78
CA THR A 290 -5.12 -16.07 14.13
C THR A 290 -6.07 -17.27 14.13
N GLY A 291 -6.37 -17.82 12.94
CA GLY A 291 -7.25 -18.97 12.75
C GLY A 291 -6.53 -20.33 12.86
N ALA A 292 -7.26 -21.40 12.52
CA ALA A 292 -6.75 -22.76 12.54
C ALA A 292 -5.57 -22.93 11.57
N ALA A 293 -4.59 -23.75 11.96
CA ALA A 293 -3.41 -24.00 11.16
C ALA A 293 -3.76 -24.64 9.81
N GLU A 294 -3.22 -24.08 8.73
CA GLU A 294 -3.31 -24.67 7.38
C GLU A 294 -2.62 -26.04 7.33
N MET A 295 -3.30 -26.99 6.70
CA MET A 295 -2.81 -28.36 6.50
C MET A 295 -2.77 -28.69 5.01
N TYR A 296 -1.70 -29.36 4.59
CA TYR A 296 -1.55 -29.83 3.22
C TYR A 296 -2.71 -30.75 2.82
N ARG A 297 -3.28 -30.53 1.63
CA ARG A 297 -4.45 -31.24 1.05
C ARG A 297 -5.80 -31.05 1.77
N ASN A 298 -5.88 -30.18 2.77
CA ASN A 298 -7.16 -29.77 3.35
C ASN A 298 -7.60 -28.43 2.75
N THR A 299 -8.89 -28.29 2.45
CA THR A 299 -9.45 -27.01 2.02
C THR A 299 -9.43 -26.03 3.20
N PRO A 300 -8.75 -24.88 3.09
CA PRO A 300 -8.77 -23.86 4.14
C PRO A 300 -10.19 -23.33 4.37
N ALA A 301 -10.52 -23.00 5.62
CA ALA A 301 -11.81 -22.39 5.98
C ALA A 301 -11.80 -20.85 5.80
N HIS A 302 -10.68 -20.27 5.38
CA HIS A 302 -10.48 -18.84 5.18
C HIS A 302 -10.14 -18.52 3.73
N ASP A 303 -10.23 -17.23 3.39
CA ASP A 303 -9.87 -16.73 2.07
C ASP A 303 -8.37 -16.84 1.79
N TRP A 304 -8.00 -17.02 0.52
CA TRP A 304 -6.61 -17.16 0.08
C TRP A 304 -5.67 -16.02 0.54
N SER A 305 -6.20 -14.81 0.76
CA SER A 305 -5.43 -13.68 1.28
C SER A 305 -4.92 -13.89 2.71
N MET A 306 -5.63 -14.70 3.49
CA MET A 306 -5.29 -15.03 4.87
C MET A 306 -4.32 -16.20 4.98
N ASP A 307 -3.97 -16.84 3.87
CA ASP A 307 -3.07 -17.98 3.92
C ASP A 307 -1.66 -17.54 4.35
N SER A 308 -1.09 -18.23 5.35
CA SER A 308 0.27 -17.95 5.85
C SER A 308 1.30 -18.96 5.35
N LYS A 309 0.89 -20.21 5.11
CA LYS A 309 1.75 -21.30 4.64
C LYS A 309 1.60 -21.59 3.15
N CYS A 310 0.86 -20.72 2.45
CA CYS A 310 0.53 -20.94 1.07
C CYS A 310 1.74 -21.00 0.14
N GLY A 311 1.66 -21.94 -0.80
CA GLY A 311 2.73 -22.25 -1.72
C GLY A 311 3.32 -23.64 -1.53
N TYR A 312 2.57 -24.64 -1.05
CA TYR A 312 3.02 -26.05 -1.06
C TYR A 312 3.54 -26.51 -2.43
N PHE A 313 3.05 -25.91 -3.53
CA PHE A 313 3.57 -26.12 -4.87
C PHE A 313 4.98 -25.53 -5.08
N TYR A 314 5.26 -24.37 -4.50
CA TYR A 314 6.54 -23.66 -4.62
C TYR A 314 7.55 -24.01 -3.53
N PHE A 315 7.09 -24.42 -2.35
CA PHE A 315 7.88 -24.57 -1.12
C PHE A 315 7.79 -25.99 -0.53
N GLY A 316 7.04 -26.90 -1.16
CA GLY A 316 6.90 -28.28 -0.70
C GLY A 316 5.99 -28.44 0.54
N PRO A 317 5.72 -29.70 0.97
CA PRO A 317 4.81 -30.02 2.07
C PRO A 317 5.26 -29.49 3.44
N GLU A 318 6.55 -29.18 3.60
CA GLU A 318 7.11 -28.58 4.82
C GLU A 318 6.81 -27.07 4.94
N GLY A 319 6.31 -26.44 3.87
CA GLY A 319 6.04 -25.00 3.82
C GLY A 319 7.30 -24.15 3.67
N THR A 320 7.15 -22.82 3.74
CA THR A 320 8.30 -21.90 3.67
C THR A 320 9.26 -22.12 4.85
N ASN A 321 10.56 -22.18 4.58
CA ASN A 321 11.61 -22.21 5.62
C ASN A 321 11.41 -21.09 6.65
N LYS A 322 11.23 -21.46 7.93
CA LYS A 322 11.25 -20.81 9.27
C LYS A 322 11.40 -19.28 9.49
N LYS A 323 11.65 -18.42 8.49
CA LYS A 323 11.90 -16.97 8.68
C LYS A 323 10.71 -16.06 8.38
N PHE A 324 9.67 -16.52 7.66
CA PHE A 324 8.46 -15.72 7.32
C PHE A 324 7.16 -16.54 7.38
N THR A 325 7.14 -17.59 8.20
CA THR A 325 6.14 -18.67 8.16
C THR A 325 4.73 -18.26 8.61
N ASP A 326 4.60 -17.17 9.34
CA ASP A 326 3.31 -16.82 9.97
C ASP A 326 2.64 -15.59 9.37
N LEU A 327 3.34 -14.84 8.49
CA LEU A 327 2.74 -13.69 7.81
C LEU A 327 1.75 -14.16 6.74
N ILE A 328 0.60 -13.52 6.68
CA ILE A 328 -0.43 -13.84 5.68
C ILE A 328 -0.10 -13.26 4.30
N ASN A 329 -0.64 -13.85 3.25
CA ASN A 329 -0.43 -13.44 1.86
C ASN A 329 -0.75 -11.96 1.63
N ASP A 330 -1.76 -11.44 2.32
CA ASP A 330 -2.16 -10.04 2.25
C ASP A 330 -1.08 -9.08 2.75
N VAL A 331 -0.17 -9.54 3.59
CA VAL A 331 0.99 -8.78 4.08
C VAL A 331 2.17 -8.99 3.15
N LYS A 332 2.43 -10.25 2.77
CA LYS A 332 3.53 -10.65 1.87
C LYS A 332 3.42 -10.04 0.47
N CYS A 333 2.21 -9.76 0.00
CA CYS A 333 1.99 -9.23 -1.34
C CYS A 333 2.62 -7.83 -1.49
N LEU A 334 3.33 -7.65 -2.60
CA LEU A 334 3.91 -6.37 -2.97
C LEU A 334 2.79 -5.33 -3.17
N LYS A 335 2.92 -4.20 -2.50
CA LYS A 335 2.03 -3.05 -2.65
C LYS A 335 2.78 -1.94 -3.36
N THR A 336 2.33 -1.62 -4.57
CA THR A 336 2.90 -0.56 -5.41
C THR A 336 2.03 0.67 -5.39
N ASN A 337 2.60 1.84 -5.72
CA ASN A 337 1.92 3.14 -5.82
C ASN A 337 1.10 3.50 -4.58
N ILE A 338 1.74 3.42 -3.40
CA ILE A 338 1.11 3.64 -2.10
C ILE A 338 0.87 5.15 -1.89
N ASN A 339 -0.35 5.50 -1.48
CA ASN A 339 -0.72 6.82 -1.00
C ASN A 339 -0.44 6.94 0.50
N PHE A 340 -0.86 5.94 1.28
CA PHE A 340 -0.48 5.81 2.69
C PHE A 340 -0.34 4.34 3.09
N TYR A 341 0.56 4.10 4.04
CA TYR A 341 0.77 2.81 4.67
C TYR A 341 0.95 3.02 6.16
N ASN A 342 0.10 2.38 6.96
CA ASN A 342 0.11 2.50 8.40
C ASN A 342 0.35 1.14 9.02
N VAL A 343 1.11 1.14 10.09
CA VAL A 343 1.38 -0.02 10.93
C VAL A 343 0.87 0.30 12.34
N PHE A 344 0.06 -0.59 12.90
CA PHE A 344 -0.61 -0.37 14.17
C PHE A 344 -0.35 -1.53 15.14
N THR A 345 -0.41 -1.20 16.42
CA THR A 345 -0.59 -2.18 17.50
C THR A 345 -2.06 -2.21 17.91
N ILE A 346 -2.54 -3.38 18.33
CA ILE A 346 -3.88 -3.52 18.91
C ILE A 346 -3.74 -3.28 20.40
N ILE A 347 -4.21 -2.12 20.88
CA ILE A 347 -4.36 -1.89 22.31
C ILE A 347 -5.68 -2.54 22.72
N VAL A 348 -5.63 -3.74 23.27
CA VAL A 348 -6.79 -4.35 23.93
C VAL A 348 -6.97 -3.63 25.26
N ILE A 349 -7.86 -2.64 25.29
CA ILE A 349 -8.33 -2.08 26.56
C ILE A 349 -9.21 -3.16 27.21
N LYS A 350 -8.63 -3.96 28.09
CA LYS A 350 -9.40 -4.89 28.94
C LYS A 350 -10.28 -4.04 29.88
N GLY A 351 -11.59 -4.11 29.65
CA GLY A 351 -12.61 -3.59 30.57
C GLY A 351 -13.32 -2.36 30.03
N TYR A 352 -14.56 -2.54 29.56
CA TYR A 352 -15.78 -1.96 30.12
C TYR A 352 -16.95 -2.53 29.32
N VAL A 353 -17.62 -3.54 29.88
CA VAL A 353 -18.97 -3.91 29.44
C VAL A 353 -19.90 -2.80 29.94
N LEU A 354 -20.08 -1.75 29.15
CA LEU A 354 -21.23 -0.88 29.32
C LEU A 354 -22.44 -1.64 28.76
N LYS A 355 -23.17 -2.31 29.67
CA LYS A 355 -24.57 -2.66 29.44
C LYS A 355 -25.28 -1.35 29.10
N LEU A 356 -25.58 -1.13 27.82
CA LEU A 356 -26.61 -0.18 27.42
C LEU A 356 -27.92 -0.71 27.98
N LYS A 357 -28.36 -0.08 29.07
CA LYS A 357 -29.72 -0.22 29.58
C LYS A 357 -30.59 0.59 28.62
N GLU A 358 -31.51 -0.09 27.94
CA GLU A 358 -32.57 0.56 27.17
C GLU A 358 -33.33 1.54 28.08
N MET A 359 -33.53 2.75 27.57
CA MET A 359 -34.69 3.60 27.86
C MET A 359 -35.20 4.13 26.53
#